data_AF-A0A0N4VM51-F1
#
_entry.id   AF-A0A0N4VM51-F1
#
_cell.length_a   1.000
_cell.length_b   1.000
_cell.length_c   1.000
_cell.angle_alpha   90.00
_cell.angle_beta   90.00
_cell.angle_gamma   90.00
#
_symmetry.space_group_name_H-M   'P 1'
#
loop_
_entity.id
_entity.type
_entity.pdbx_description
1 polymer ?
#
loop_
_entity_poly.entity_id
_entity_poly.type
_entity_poly.pdbx_seq_one_letter_code
_entity_poly.pdbx_strand_id
1 'polypeptide(L)'
;MIPTDDLNEARVQKVLGITWQLDKDELQLRFRKNVNDGERLQKENYDPLGWAAPVNLKAKLLVQKLWKKSFTWDEILPEKIQKEWKEIQKLWNEFDLFFVHFHHTFFIE
;
A
#
# COMPACT_ATOMS: atom_id res chain seq x y z
N MET A 1 20.08 16.46 -30.07
CA MET A 1 19.56 15.09 -29.84
C MET A 1 19.59 14.86 -28.35
N ILE A 2 18.44 14.66 -27.72
CA ILE A 2 18.36 14.31 -26.29
C ILE A 2 18.68 12.81 -26.20
N PRO A 3 19.59 12.38 -25.31
CA PRO A 3 19.94 10.98 -25.11
C PRO A 3 18.69 10.12 -24.87
N THR A 4 18.62 8.96 -25.51
CA THR A 4 17.50 8.00 -25.36
C THR A 4 17.34 7.45 -23.95
N ASP A 5 18.38 7.52 -23.12
CA ASP A 5 18.32 7.13 -21.71
C ASP A 5 17.52 8.13 -20.85
N ASP A 6 17.62 9.44 -21.15
CA ASP A 6 16.84 10.48 -20.46
C ASP A 6 15.33 10.34 -20.74
N LEU A 7 14.97 9.83 -21.92
CA LEU A 7 13.57 9.55 -22.28
C LEU A 7 13.00 8.37 -21.50
N ASN A 8 13.83 7.42 -21.08
CA ASN A 8 13.37 6.25 -20.32
C ASN A 8 13.15 6.62 -18.84
N GLU A 9 13.97 7.51 -18.28
CA GLU A 9 13.73 8.12 -16.96
C GLU A 9 12.52 9.06 -16.96
N ALA A 10 12.26 9.78 -18.05
CA ALA A 10 11.07 10.64 -18.19
C ALA A 10 9.74 9.87 -18.20
N ARG A 11 9.75 8.58 -18.56
CA ARG A 11 8.55 7.73 -18.71
C ARG A 11 8.10 7.05 -17.42
N VAL A 12 8.95 7.05 -16.39
CA VAL A 12 8.66 6.47 -15.07
C VAL A 12 8.82 7.55 -14.00
N GLN A 13 7.71 8.06 -13.49
CA GLN A 13 7.72 9.06 -12.42
C GLN A 13 7.51 8.39 -11.06
N LYS A 14 8.41 8.66 -10.10
CA LYS A 14 8.29 8.17 -8.72
C LYS A 14 8.01 9.33 -7.76
N VAL A 15 6.86 9.28 -7.08
CA VAL A 15 6.47 10.28 -6.07
C VAL A 15 5.89 9.55 -4.86
N LEU A 16 6.45 9.81 -3.67
CA LEU A 16 5.95 9.30 -2.38
C LEU A 16 5.66 7.78 -2.34
N GLY A 17 6.49 6.96 -3.01
CA GLY A 17 6.32 5.50 -3.05
C GLY A 17 5.42 4.98 -4.18
N ILE A 18 4.76 5.87 -4.91
CA ILE A 18 3.94 5.56 -6.09
C ILE A 18 4.82 5.68 -7.34
N THR A 19 4.74 4.69 -8.23
CA THR A 19 5.44 4.67 -9.52
C THR A 19 4.42 4.78 -10.64
N TRP A 20 4.47 5.84 -11.45
CA TRP A 20 3.64 5.96 -12.65
C TRP A 20 4.40 5.50 -13.87
N GLN A 21 3.88 4.49 -14.55
CA GLN A 21 4.33 4.07 -15.87
C GLN A 21 3.46 4.75 -16.93
N LEU A 22 3.98 5.80 -17.56
CA LEU A 22 3.24 6.59 -18.55
C LEU A 22 2.90 5.78 -19.80
N ASP A 23 3.77 4.85 -20.21
CA ASP A 23 3.58 4.02 -21.42
C ASP A 23 2.35 3.08 -21.33
N LYS A 24 1.93 2.73 -20.11
CA LYS A 24 0.79 1.81 -19.86
C LYS A 24 -0.38 2.48 -19.16
N ASP A 25 -0.22 3.76 -18.85
CA ASP A 25 -1.11 4.53 -17.99
C ASP A 25 -1.44 3.80 -16.67
N GLU A 26 -0.38 3.24 -16.05
CA GLU A 26 -0.47 2.40 -14.85
C GLU A 26 0.18 3.10 -13.66
N LEU A 27 -0.58 3.30 -12.58
CA LEU A 27 0.01 3.61 -11.27
C LEU A 27 0.30 2.32 -10.52
N GLN A 28 1.56 2.15 -10.13
CA GLN A 28 2.05 1.03 -9.34
C GLN A 28 2.37 1.50 -7.92
N LEU A 29 1.72 0.91 -6.93
CA LEU A 29 2.12 1.01 -5.52
C LEU A 29 3.04 -0.13 -5.14
N ARG A 30 4.04 0.17 -4.32
CA ARG A 30 4.89 -0.84 -3.70
C ARG A 30 5.05 -0.55 -2.22
N PHE A 31 4.37 -1.34 -1.39
CA PHE A 31 4.56 -1.28 0.05
C PHE A 31 5.82 -2.05 0.44
N ARG A 32 6.74 -1.38 1.13
CA ARG A 32 7.96 -2.03 1.63
C ARG A 32 7.72 -2.59 3.02
N LYS A 33 7.99 -3.90 3.17
CA LYS A 33 7.73 -4.67 4.40
C LYS A 33 8.94 -4.74 5.35
N ASN A 34 10.16 -4.55 4.86
CA ASN A 34 11.40 -4.64 5.65
C ASN A 34 12.44 -3.64 5.17
N VAL A 35 12.50 -2.46 5.78
CA VAL A 35 13.62 -1.54 5.61
C VAL A 35 14.14 -1.21 7.01
N ASN A 36 15.44 -1.36 7.22
CA ASN A 36 16.08 -1.07 8.50
C ASN A 36 15.98 0.43 8.88
N ASP A 37 15.62 1.28 7.92
CA ASP A 37 15.43 2.73 8.08
C ASP A 37 13.94 3.08 8.25
N GLY A 38 13.52 3.31 9.49
CA GLY A 38 12.14 3.66 9.84
C GLY A 38 11.61 4.92 9.13
N GLU A 39 12.46 5.91 8.85
CA GLU A 39 12.06 7.14 8.15
C GLU A 39 11.73 6.90 6.66
N ARG A 40 12.45 5.97 6.01
CA ARG A 40 12.20 5.62 4.61
C ARG A 40 10.92 4.81 4.47
N LEU A 41 10.61 3.96 5.45
CA LEU A 41 9.33 3.22 5.50
C LEU A 41 8.13 4.16 5.51
N GLN A 42 8.17 5.24 6.30
CA GLN A 42 7.04 6.16 6.41
C GLN A 42 6.78 6.92 5.10
N LYS A 43 7.83 7.34 4.39
CA LYS A 43 7.70 8.09 3.13
C LYS A 43 7.29 7.20 1.95
N GLU A 44 7.75 5.95 1.93
CA GLU A 44 7.46 5.03 0.82
C GLU A 44 6.15 4.25 1.01
N ASN A 45 5.65 4.10 2.23
CA ASN A 45 4.35 3.48 2.53
C ASN A 45 3.25 4.52 2.77
N TYR A 46 3.46 5.77 2.35
CA TYR A 46 2.46 6.82 2.46
C TYR A 46 1.33 6.56 1.46
N ASP A 47 0.09 6.55 1.95
CA ASP A 47 -1.11 6.26 1.15
C ASP A 47 -2.00 7.52 1.06
N PRO A 48 -1.67 8.48 0.17
CA PRO A 48 -2.43 9.73 0.05
C PRO A 48 -3.85 9.53 -0.47
N LEU A 49 -4.07 8.47 -1.26
CA LEU A 49 -5.34 8.20 -1.93
C LEU A 49 -6.20 7.16 -1.19
N GLY A 50 -5.69 6.59 -0.09
CA GLY A 50 -6.42 5.63 0.72
C GLY A 50 -6.59 4.28 0.05
N TRP A 51 -5.69 3.88 -0.87
CA TRP A 51 -5.78 2.58 -1.54
C TRP A 51 -5.69 1.42 -0.55
N ALA A 52 -4.86 1.54 0.49
CA ALA A 52 -4.75 0.55 1.57
C ALA A 52 -5.89 0.66 2.60
N ALA A 53 -6.81 1.63 2.47
CA ALA A 53 -7.89 1.86 3.42
C ALA A 53 -8.77 0.61 3.68
N PRO A 54 -9.14 -0.23 2.69
CA PRO A 54 -9.95 -1.42 2.95
C PRO A 54 -9.25 -2.44 3.87
N VAL A 55 -7.93 -2.63 3.69
CA VAL A 55 -7.14 -3.55 4.51
C VAL A 55 -6.90 -2.94 5.90
N ASN A 56 -6.57 -1.65 5.95
CA ASN A 56 -6.42 -0.87 7.18
C ASN A 56 -7.70 -0.85 8.01
N LEU A 57 -8.88 -0.77 7.38
CA LEU A 57 -10.16 -0.81 8.05
C LEU A 57 -10.36 -2.14 8.78
N LYS A 58 -10.05 -3.28 8.14
CA LYS A 58 -10.13 -4.60 8.79
C LYS A 58 -9.22 -4.70 10.01
N ALA A 59 -7.98 -4.21 9.90
CA ALA A 59 -7.05 -4.16 11.03
C ALA A 59 -7.60 -3.28 12.17
N LYS A 60 -8.08 -2.08 11.86
CA LYS A 60 -8.68 -1.17 12.86
C LYS A 60 -9.91 -1.77 13.53
N LEU A 61 -10.77 -2.45 12.78
CA LEU A 61 -11.94 -3.15 13.33
C LEU A 61 -11.53 -4.27 14.29
N LEU A 62 -10.47 -5.02 13.98
CA LEU A 62 -9.94 -6.04 14.89
C LEU A 62 -9.43 -5.42 16.19
N VAL A 63 -8.65 -4.33 16.11
CA VAL A 63 -8.16 -3.59 17.29
C VAL A 63 -9.32 -3.05 18.12
N GLN A 64 -10.36 -2.49 17.48
CA GLN A 64 -11.57 -2.05 18.20
C GLN A 64 -12.29 -3.21 18.90
N LYS A 65 -12.38 -4.39 18.27
CA LYS A 65 -12.94 -5.60 18.91
C LYS A 65 -12.12 -6.01 20.13
N LEU A 66 -10.79 -5.91 20.06
CA LEU A 66 -9.89 -6.22 21.18
C LEU A 66 -10.09 -5.26 22.33
N TRP A 67 -10.15 -3.96 22.07
CA TRP A 67 -10.40 -2.94 23.08
C TRP A 67 -11.73 -3.13 23.79
N LYS A 68 -12.81 -3.47 23.06
CA LYS A 68 -14.12 -3.75 23.65
C LYS A 68 -14.13 -4.98 24.57
N LYS A 69 -13.18 -5.89 24.39
CA LYS A 69 -13.03 -7.10 25.21
C LYS A 69 -12.02 -6.93 26.34
N SER A 70 -11.44 -5.73 26.48
CA SER A 70 -10.49 -5.37 27.54
C SER A 70 -9.28 -6.30 27.66
N PHE A 71 -8.81 -6.85 26.53
CA PHE A 71 -7.55 -7.60 26.51
C PHE A 71 -6.38 -6.69 26.88
N THR A 72 -5.44 -7.23 27.65
CA THR A 72 -4.18 -6.55 27.92
C THR A 72 -3.20 -6.75 26.77
N TRP A 73 -2.17 -5.90 26.68
CA TRP A 73 -1.20 -5.92 25.58
C TRP A 73 -0.35 -7.19 25.51
N ASP A 74 -0.18 -7.90 26.63
CA ASP A 74 0.65 -9.11 26.76
C ASP A 74 -0.18 -10.40 26.89
N GLU A 75 -1.49 -10.31 26.71
CA GLU A 75 -2.39 -11.47 26.83
C GLU A 75 -2.40 -12.32 25.56
N ILE A 76 -2.36 -13.64 25.73
CA ILE A 76 -2.48 -14.58 24.62
C ILE A 76 -3.91 -14.49 24.05
N LEU A 77 -4.02 -13.97 22.83
CA LEU A 77 -5.30 -13.83 22.16
C LEU A 77 -5.90 -15.20 21.80
N PRO A 78 -7.23 -15.39 21.86
CA PRO A 78 -7.88 -16.62 21.41
C PRO A 78 -7.53 -16.97 19.96
N GLU A 79 -7.47 -18.27 19.62
CA GLU A 79 -7.12 -18.76 18.28
C GLU A 79 -7.93 -18.10 17.16
N LYS A 80 -9.23 -17.84 17.40
CA LYS A 80 -10.10 -17.17 16.44
C LYS A 80 -9.59 -15.78 16.06
N ILE A 81 -9.10 -15.01 17.03
CA ILE A 81 -8.57 -13.66 16.80
C ILE A 81 -7.21 -13.75 16.11
N GLN A 82 -6.36 -14.70 16.52
CA GLN A 82 -5.08 -14.95 15.84
C GLN A 82 -5.29 -15.32 14.37
N LYS A 83 -6.32 -16.11 14.06
CA LYS A 83 -6.69 -16.46 12.69
C LYS A 83 -7.14 -15.23 11.90
N GLU A 84 -8.02 -14.40 12.47
CA GLU A 84 -8.48 -13.15 11.84
C GLU A 84 -7.29 -12.20 11.56
N TRP A 85 -6.33 -12.12 12.48
CA TRP A 85 -5.09 -11.36 12.28
C TRP A 85 -4.24 -11.91 11.12
N LYS A 86 -4.03 -13.24 11.07
CA LYS A 86 -3.30 -13.89 9.96
C LYS A 86 -3.96 -13.64 8.60
N GLU A 87 -5.30 -13.63 8.55
CA GLU A 87 -6.04 -13.29 7.33
C GLU A 87 -5.81 -11.83 6.90
N ILE A 88 -5.80 -10.88 7.84
CA ILE A 88 -5.48 -9.48 7.57
C ILE A 88 -4.03 -9.33 7.09
N GLN A 89 -3.07 -10.03 7.70
CA GLN A 89 -1.68 -10.04 7.25
C GLN A 89 -1.54 -10.60 5.83
N LYS A 90 -2.28 -11.66 5.49
CA LYS A 90 -2.31 -12.22 4.13
C LYS A 90 -2.85 -11.21 3.13
N LEU A 91 -3.96 -10.53 3.45
CA LEU A 91 -4.52 -9.47 2.59
C LEU A 91 -3.52 -8.33 2.37
N TRP A 92 -2.83 -7.89 3.44
CA TRP A 92 -1.76 -6.90 3.33
C TRP A 92 -0.62 -7.38 2.43
N ASN A 93 -0.29 -8.67 2.49
CA ASN A 93 0.78 -9.21 1.67
C ASN A 93 0.43 -9.30 0.19
N GLU A 94 -0.84 -9.60 -0.13
CA GLU A 94 -1.38 -9.63 -1.49
C GLU A 94 -1.58 -8.23 -2.08
N PHE A 95 -1.68 -7.20 -1.23
CA PHE A 95 -1.86 -5.80 -1.63
C PHE A 95 -0.58 -5.15 -2.23
N ASP A 96 0.55 -5.87 -2.26
CA ASP A 96 1.87 -5.34 -2.70
C ASP A 96 1.94 -4.95 -4.19
N LEU A 97 0.98 -5.37 -5.02
CA LEU A 97 0.97 -5.09 -6.46
C LEU A 97 -0.45 -4.75 -6.90
N PHE A 98 -0.75 -3.45 -6.94
CA PHE A 98 -1.95 -2.93 -7.58
C PHE A 98 -1.55 -2.04 -8.74
N PHE A 99 -2.15 -2.28 -9.91
CA PHE A 99 -2.05 -1.42 -11.08
C PHE A 99 -3.39 -0.71 -11.24
N VAL A 100 -3.39 0.61 -11.06
CA VAL A 100 -4.55 1.41 -11.48
C VAL A 100 -4.29 1.79 -12.92
N HIS A 101 -5.01 1.13 -13.84
CA HIS A 101 -5.07 1.56 -15.22
C HIS A 101 -6.04 2.72 -15.34
N PHE A 102 -5.55 3.85 -15.82
CA PHE A 102 -6.44 4.90 -16.28
C PHE A 102 -6.81 4.56 -17.72
N HIS A 103 -8.12 4.52 -18.01
CA HIS A 103 -8.55 4.52 -19.40
C HIS A 103 -8.40 5.96 -19.87
N HIS A 104 -7.44 6.22 -20.73
CA HIS A 104 -7.22 7.52 -21.34
C HIS A 104 -8.44 7.91 -22.19
N THR A 105 -9.49 8.44 -21.57
CA THR A 105 -10.61 9.05 -22.28
C THR A 105 -11.07 10.30 -21.56
N PHE A 106 -10.98 11.41 -22.29
CA PHE A 106 -11.49 12.76 -22.04
C PHE A 106 -10.68 13.63 -21.07
N PHE A 107 -9.56 14.18 -21.55
CA PHE A 107 -9.22 15.59 -21.34
C PHE A 107 -8.26 16.04 -22.47
N ILE A 108 -8.82 16.37 -23.62
CA ILE A 108 -8.38 17.51 -24.44
C ILE A 108 -9.67 18.23 -24.78
N GLU A 109 -9.67 19.55 -24.57
CA GLU A 109 -10.75 20.48 -24.91
C GLU A 109 -11.23 20.35 -26.37
#